data_AF-A0A510HL91-F1
#
_entry.id   AF-A0A510HL91-F1
#
_cell.length_a   1.000
_cell.length_b   1.000
_cell.length_c   1.000
_cell.angle_alpha   90.00
_cell.angle_beta   90.00
_cell.angle_gamma   90.00
#
_symmetry.space_group_name_H-M   'P 1'
#
loop_
_entity.id
_entity.type
_entity.pdbx_description
1 polymer ?
#
loop_
_entity_poly.entity_id
_entity_poly.type
_entity_poly.pdbx_seq_one_letter_code
_entity_poly.pdbx_strand_id
1 'polypeptide(L)'
;MSGIREAEVLGALSGVRDPELDEPITTLGFVSHVEREGATVRIRLRLPTYFCSPNFAYIMAEDAKRALLSLPRVRRAEVTLEDFHVAEEINRGVQRDEGFDRAMASFSDETSGEDLDAVRETFRRKAFIRRQEILCRTLLARGKSPRELAHMCLGEVPPCPELEVYLQRRRELGFDLSPTSPLLLSAGGDPIPEAAVVEHLRKARLTRISLEGNGALCSDLLAARYGRKEKSSA
;
A
#
# COMPACT_ATOMS: atom_id res chain seq x y z
N MET A 1 33.97 -3.12 -7.07
CA MET A 1 32.60 -2.62 -7.35
C MET A 1 31.72 -2.99 -6.17
N SER A 2 31.13 -2.02 -5.47
CA SER A 2 30.28 -2.31 -4.30
C SER A 2 29.04 -3.07 -4.74
N GLY A 3 28.79 -4.23 -4.14
CA GLY A 3 27.56 -5.01 -4.33
C GLY A 3 26.30 -4.26 -3.90
N ILE A 4 25.14 -4.83 -4.21
CA ILE A 4 23.83 -4.30 -3.81
C ILE A 4 23.74 -4.33 -2.27
N ARG A 5 23.47 -3.19 -1.65
CA ARG A 5 23.32 -3.11 -0.19
C ARG A 5 21.91 -3.49 0.22
N GLU A 6 21.78 -4.14 1.38
CA GLU A 6 20.48 -4.52 1.92
C GLU A 6 19.56 -3.31 2.16
N ALA A 7 20.13 -2.21 2.65
CA ALA A 7 19.40 -0.96 2.84
C ALA A 7 18.79 -0.41 1.53
N GLU A 8 19.40 -0.67 0.37
CA GLU A 8 18.84 -0.26 -0.92
C GLU A 8 17.66 -1.14 -1.33
N VAL A 9 17.75 -2.44 -1.04
CA VAL A 9 16.66 -3.39 -1.23
C VAL A 9 15.47 -3.04 -0.34
N LEU A 10 15.70 -2.87 0.96
CA LEU A 10 14.66 -2.48 1.91
C LEU A 10 14.09 -1.08 1.60
N GLY A 11 14.94 -0.16 1.13
CA GLY A 11 14.52 1.15 0.65
C GLY A 11 13.56 1.05 -0.54
N ALA A 12 13.88 0.25 -1.55
CA ALA A 12 12.99 0.01 -2.68
C ALA A 12 11.67 -0.63 -2.25
N LEU A 13 11.74 -1.64 -1.38
CA LEU A 13 10.56 -2.36 -0.88
C LEU A 13 9.68 -1.51 0.07
N SER A 14 10.19 -0.42 0.63
CA SER A 14 9.38 0.51 1.43
C SER A 14 8.29 1.23 0.63
N GLY A 15 8.42 1.25 -0.70
CA GLY A 15 7.37 1.73 -1.62
C GLY A 15 6.26 0.71 -1.87
N VAL A 16 6.51 -0.57 -1.61
CA VAL A 16 5.57 -1.67 -1.85
C VAL A 16 4.66 -1.82 -0.64
N ARG A 17 3.34 -1.79 -0.87
CA ARG A 17 2.34 -1.71 0.20
C ARG A 17 1.33 -2.82 0.07
N ASP A 18 0.82 -3.24 1.22
CA ASP A 18 -0.40 -4.02 1.25
C ASP A 18 -1.56 -3.14 0.73
N PRO A 19 -2.29 -3.57 -0.33
CA PRO A 19 -3.35 -2.78 -0.93
C PRO A 19 -4.45 -2.40 0.07
N GLU A 20 -4.79 -3.31 0.98
CA GLU A 20 -5.86 -3.08 1.94
C GLU A 20 -5.41 -2.13 3.04
N LEU A 21 -4.21 -2.35 3.58
CA LEU A 21 -3.76 -1.64 4.79
C LEU A 21 -3.12 -0.29 4.50
N ASP A 22 -2.68 -0.05 3.27
CA ASP A 22 -1.93 1.15 2.86
C ASP A 22 -0.60 1.33 3.64
N GLU A 23 -0.02 0.24 4.14
CA GLU A 23 1.23 0.23 4.88
C GLU A 23 2.32 -0.59 4.16
N PRO A 24 3.61 -0.20 4.25
CA PRO A 24 4.69 -0.90 3.57
C PRO A 24 4.84 -2.34 4.03
N ILE A 25 5.13 -3.27 3.11
CA ILE A 25 5.38 -4.68 3.42
C ILE A 25 6.60 -4.87 4.33
N THR A 26 7.54 -3.90 4.33
CA THR A 26 8.68 -3.85 5.24
C THR A 26 8.27 -3.49 6.67
N THR A 27 7.37 -2.52 6.83
CA THR A 27 6.82 -2.11 8.13
C THR A 27 5.92 -3.19 8.73
N LEU A 28 5.13 -3.86 7.88
CA LEU A 28 4.26 -4.97 8.26
C LEU A 28 5.05 -6.25 8.61
N GLY A 29 6.36 -6.29 8.34
CA GLY A 29 7.20 -7.44 8.63
C GLY A 29 6.99 -8.63 7.68
N PHE A 30 6.38 -8.41 6.52
CA PHE A 30 6.14 -9.47 5.54
C PHE A 30 7.43 -9.93 4.86
N VAL A 31 8.44 -9.07 4.74
CA VAL A 31 9.75 -9.45 4.17
C VAL A 31 10.50 -10.34 5.18
N SER A 32 10.48 -11.65 4.94
CA SER A 32 11.05 -12.65 5.85
C SER A 32 12.56 -12.84 5.63
N HIS A 33 13.03 -12.70 4.39
CA HIS A 33 14.42 -12.91 4.01
C HIS A 33 14.80 -12.06 2.80
N VAL A 34 16.06 -11.62 2.75
CA VAL A 34 16.67 -10.90 1.62
C VAL A 34 18.04 -11.52 1.33
N GLU A 35 18.19 -12.03 0.11
CA GLU A 35 19.44 -12.60 -0.40
C GLU A 35 19.92 -11.79 -1.61
N ARG A 36 21.24 -11.58 -1.69
CA ARG A 36 21.88 -10.70 -2.67
C ARG A 36 23.09 -11.41 -3.25
N GLU A 37 23.05 -11.69 -4.55
CA GLU A 37 24.11 -12.42 -5.25
C GLU A 37 24.42 -11.73 -6.59
N GLY A 38 25.54 -11.01 -6.65
CA GLY A 38 25.93 -10.24 -7.83
C GLY A 38 24.88 -9.19 -8.21
N ALA A 39 24.20 -9.41 -9.34
CA ALA A 39 23.10 -8.58 -9.85
C ALA A 39 21.70 -9.19 -9.62
N THR A 40 21.63 -10.26 -8.83
CA THR A 40 20.38 -10.95 -8.48
C THR A 40 19.98 -10.62 -7.05
N VAL A 41 18.71 -10.28 -6.86
CA VAL A 41 18.10 -10.12 -5.53
C VAL A 41 16.98 -11.13 -5.39
N ARG A 42 16.99 -11.89 -4.30
CA ARG A 42 15.91 -12.82 -3.94
C ARG A 42 15.31 -12.39 -2.63
N ILE A 43 13.99 -12.30 -2.57
CA ILE A 43 13.29 -12.01 -1.33
C ILE A 43 12.23 -13.06 -1.06
N ARG A 44 11.93 -13.24 0.23
CA ARG A 44 10.82 -14.09 0.67
C ARG A 44 9.80 -13.27 1.43
N LEU A 45 8.54 -13.50 1.11
CA LEU A 45 7.38 -12.84 1.70
C LEU A 45 6.59 -13.85 2.52
N ARG A 46 6.15 -13.45 3.71
CA ARG A 46 5.25 -14.21 4.58
C ARG A 46 4.02 -13.38 4.88
N LEU A 47 2.86 -14.03 4.79
CA LEU A 47 1.56 -13.41 5.01
C LEU A 47 0.92 -13.92 6.31
N PRO A 48 0.12 -13.08 6.99
CA PRO A 48 -0.40 -13.35 8.32
C PRO A 48 -1.28 -14.60 8.38
N THR A 49 -2.00 -14.90 7.29
CA THR A 49 -2.89 -16.04 7.23
C THR A 49 -2.68 -16.82 5.94
N TYR A 50 -3.09 -18.08 5.98
CA TYR A 50 -3.07 -18.96 4.82
C TYR A 50 -4.07 -18.52 3.73
N PHE A 51 -5.11 -17.75 4.12
CA PHE A 51 -6.26 -17.37 3.29
C PHE A 51 -6.38 -15.85 3.07
N CYS A 52 -5.28 -15.09 3.19
CA CYS A 52 -5.27 -13.72 2.64
C CYS A 52 -5.73 -13.76 1.17
N SER A 53 -6.29 -12.65 0.67
CA SER A 53 -6.73 -12.59 -0.72
C SER A 53 -5.58 -12.94 -1.68
N PRO A 54 -5.75 -13.92 -2.59
CA PRO A 54 -4.77 -14.23 -3.63
C PRO A 54 -4.38 -13.00 -4.45
N ASN A 55 -5.33 -12.12 -4.75
CA ASN A 55 -5.10 -10.90 -5.51
C ASN A 55 -4.13 -9.98 -4.78
N PHE A 56 -4.30 -9.78 -3.47
CA PHE A 56 -3.43 -8.90 -2.70
C PHE A 56 -2.03 -9.49 -2.58
N ALA A 57 -1.93 -10.80 -2.36
CA ALA A 57 -0.66 -11.52 -2.34
C ALA A 57 0.08 -11.38 -3.68
N TYR A 58 -0.62 -11.55 -4.81
CA TYR A 58 -0.06 -11.38 -6.14
C TYR A 58 0.37 -9.93 -6.40
N ILE A 59 -0.49 -8.95 -6.12
CA ILE A 59 -0.18 -7.52 -6.26
C ILE A 59 1.10 -7.16 -5.49
N MET A 60 1.21 -7.59 -4.23
CA MET A 60 2.41 -7.31 -3.41
C MET A 60 3.66 -7.98 -3.95
N ALA A 61 3.57 -9.24 -4.37
CA ALA A 61 4.71 -9.97 -4.90
C ALA A 61 5.20 -9.38 -6.24
N GLU A 62 4.27 -9.02 -7.11
CA GLU A 62 4.54 -8.35 -8.38
C GLU A 62 5.16 -6.97 -8.16
N ASP A 63 4.57 -6.13 -7.29
CA ASP A 63 5.08 -4.80 -6.98
C ASP A 63 6.47 -4.87 -6.35
N ALA A 64 6.72 -5.88 -5.50
CA ALA A 64 8.06 -6.13 -4.97
C ALA A 64 9.06 -6.46 -6.07
N LYS A 65 8.72 -7.35 -7.01
CA LYS A 65 9.58 -7.68 -8.15
C LYS A 65 9.89 -6.42 -8.98
N ARG A 66 8.88 -5.60 -9.30
CA ARG A 66 9.03 -4.34 -10.04
C ARG A 66 9.91 -3.34 -9.29
N ALA A 67 9.69 -3.17 -7.98
CA ALA A 67 10.48 -2.27 -7.14
C ALA A 67 11.96 -2.68 -7.10
N LEU A 68 12.26 -3.97 -6.97
CA LEU A 68 13.63 -4.48 -7.00
C LEU A 68 14.29 -4.26 -8.37
N LEU A 69 13.57 -4.52 -9.47
CA LEU A 69 14.08 -4.30 -10.83
C LEU A 69 14.31 -2.82 -11.17
N SER A 70 13.68 -1.89 -10.45
CA SER A 70 13.93 -0.45 -10.61
C SER A 70 15.32 -0.01 -10.11
N LEU A 71 15.99 -0.84 -9.30
CA LEU A 71 17.33 -0.55 -8.81
C LEU A 71 18.35 -0.70 -9.94
N PRO A 72 19.20 0.32 -10.23
CA PRO A 72 20.09 0.31 -11.40
C PRO A 72 21.06 -0.88 -11.51
N ARG A 73 21.35 -1.54 -10.39
CA ARG A 73 22.29 -2.68 -10.29
C ARG A 73 21.62 -4.05 -10.30
N VAL A 74 20.29 -4.11 -10.24
CA VAL A 74 19.54 -5.37 -10.24
C VAL A 74 19.21 -5.75 -11.67
N ARG A 75 19.62 -6.95 -12.09
CA ARG A 75 19.28 -7.54 -13.40
C ARG A 75 18.25 -8.64 -13.29
N ARG A 76 18.14 -9.26 -12.12
CA ARG A 76 17.18 -10.34 -11.83
C ARG A 76 16.62 -10.15 -10.42
N ALA A 77 15.31 -10.22 -10.32
CA ALA A 77 14.59 -10.19 -9.05
C ALA A 77 13.72 -11.44 -8.94
N GLU A 78 13.80 -12.13 -7.80
CA GLU A 78 12.97 -13.30 -7.49
C GLU A 78 12.23 -13.03 -6.20
N VAL A 79 10.92 -13.18 -6.23
CA VAL A 79 10.04 -12.97 -5.09
C VAL A 79 9.32 -14.28 -4.83
N THR A 80 9.42 -14.78 -3.60
CA THR A 80 8.79 -16.05 -3.19
C THR A 80 7.87 -15.82 -2.01
N LEU A 81 6.59 -16.14 -2.16
CA LEU A 81 5.65 -16.29 -1.06
C LEU A 81 5.85 -17.65 -0.39
N GLU A 82 5.99 -17.64 0.94
CA GLU A 82 6.10 -18.82 1.79
C GLU A 82 4.77 -19.09 2.52
N ASP A 83 4.47 -20.38 2.73
CA ASP A 83 3.33 -20.87 3.52
C ASP A 83 1.97 -20.23 3.16
N PHE A 84 1.66 -20.15 1.87
CA PHE A 84 0.40 -19.59 1.36
C PHE A 84 -0.30 -20.61 0.45
N HIS A 85 -1.63 -20.65 0.49
CA HIS A 85 -2.40 -21.74 -0.11
C HIS A 85 -2.26 -21.89 -1.63
N VAL A 86 -2.02 -20.77 -2.31
CA VAL A 86 -1.75 -20.69 -3.76
C VAL A 86 -0.37 -20.10 -4.03
N ALA A 87 0.59 -20.39 -3.15
CA ALA A 87 1.95 -19.88 -3.28
C ALA A 87 2.61 -20.34 -4.59
N GLU A 88 2.38 -21.59 -5.01
CA GLU A 88 3.01 -22.14 -6.22
C GLU A 88 2.54 -21.40 -7.48
N GLU A 89 1.23 -21.15 -7.58
CA GLU A 89 0.59 -20.39 -8.66
C GLU A 89 1.12 -18.97 -8.73
N ILE A 90 1.07 -18.25 -7.59
CA ILE A 90 1.51 -16.86 -7.54
C ILE A 90 3.01 -16.75 -7.83
N ASN A 91 3.85 -17.58 -7.20
CA ASN A 91 5.29 -17.56 -7.41
C ASN A 91 5.65 -17.83 -8.87
N ARG A 92 5.01 -18.83 -9.49
CA ARG A 92 5.18 -19.15 -10.90
C ARG A 92 4.76 -17.98 -11.80
N GLY A 93 3.61 -17.37 -11.49
CA GLY A 93 3.06 -16.31 -12.31
C GLY A 93 3.83 -15.01 -12.24
N VAL A 94 4.25 -14.61 -11.03
CA VAL A 94 5.12 -13.46 -10.81
C VAL A 94 6.50 -13.70 -11.43
N GLN A 95 7.05 -14.91 -11.35
CA GLN A 95 8.34 -15.22 -11.97
C GLN A 95 8.31 -15.10 -13.50
N ARG A 96 7.18 -15.43 -14.13
CA ARG A 96 6.98 -15.43 -15.59
C ARG A 96 6.37 -14.15 -16.14
N ASP A 97 6.01 -13.20 -15.29
CA ASP A 97 5.28 -11.98 -15.68
C ASP A 97 3.99 -12.31 -16.46
N GLU A 98 3.30 -13.39 -16.07
CA GLU A 98 2.20 -13.96 -16.87
C GLU A 98 0.83 -13.30 -16.61
N GLY A 99 0.75 -12.43 -15.61
CA GLY A 99 -0.49 -11.83 -15.12
C GLY A 99 -1.25 -12.75 -14.16
N PHE A 100 -2.16 -12.16 -13.37
CA PHE A 100 -2.88 -12.87 -12.32
C PHE A 100 -3.87 -13.91 -12.86
N ASP A 101 -4.70 -13.53 -13.84
CA ASP A 101 -5.69 -14.45 -14.43
C ASP A 101 -5.04 -15.72 -14.96
N ARG A 102 -3.89 -15.57 -15.64
CA ARG A 102 -3.15 -16.72 -16.18
C ARG A 102 -2.46 -17.53 -15.08
N ALA A 103 -1.94 -16.88 -14.04
CA ALA A 103 -1.35 -17.56 -12.90
C ALA A 103 -2.37 -18.43 -12.15
N MET A 104 -3.60 -17.92 -12.03
CA MET A 104 -4.70 -18.52 -11.28
C MET A 104 -5.65 -19.39 -12.12
N ALA A 105 -5.40 -19.53 -13.42
CA ALA A 105 -6.26 -20.27 -14.35
C ALA A 105 -6.55 -21.74 -13.94
N SER A 106 -5.71 -22.33 -13.09
CA SER A 106 -5.89 -23.70 -12.57
C SER A 106 -6.65 -23.80 -11.25
N PHE A 107 -6.96 -22.67 -10.58
CA PHE A 107 -7.42 -22.66 -9.19
C PHE A 107 -8.89 -22.32 -8.95
N SER A 108 -9.64 -21.75 -9.91
CA SER A 108 -11.12 -21.77 -9.95
C SER A 108 -11.72 -20.85 -11.03
N ASP A 109 -12.99 -21.07 -11.36
CA ASP A 109 -13.88 -20.13 -12.08
C ASP A 109 -14.29 -18.90 -11.21
N GLU A 110 -13.90 -18.86 -9.93
CA GLU A 110 -14.31 -17.86 -8.94
C GLU A 110 -13.26 -16.75 -8.74
N THR A 111 -12.01 -16.98 -9.19
CA THR A 111 -10.91 -16.00 -9.19
C THR A 111 -10.57 -15.49 -10.58
N SER A 112 -11.17 -16.09 -11.62
CA SER A 112 -11.06 -15.67 -13.01
C SER A 112 -11.94 -14.44 -13.26
N GLY A 113 -11.32 -13.36 -13.76
CA GLY A 113 -12.04 -12.16 -14.19
C GLY A 113 -12.11 -11.02 -13.17
N GLU A 114 -11.41 -11.12 -12.03
CA GLU A 114 -11.16 -9.93 -11.20
C GLU A 114 -10.06 -9.08 -11.82
N ASP A 115 -10.46 -7.93 -12.37
CA ASP A 115 -9.54 -6.92 -12.88
C ASP A 115 -8.66 -6.38 -11.73
N LEU A 116 -7.41 -6.85 -11.67
CA LEU A 116 -6.45 -6.40 -10.67
C LEU A 116 -6.20 -4.89 -10.71
N ASP A 117 -6.32 -4.25 -11.88
CA ASP A 117 -6.15 -2.80 -11.97
C ASP A 117 -7.35 -2.09 -11.33
N ALA A 118 -8.57 -2.60 -11.50
CA ALA A 118 -9.74 -2.11 -10.77
C ALA A 118 -9.64 -2.33 -9.25
N VAL A 119 -9.08 -3.47 -8.83
CA VAL A 119 -8.78 -3.74 -7.40
C VAL A 119 -7.76 -2.73 -6.88
N ARG A 120 -6.63 -2.56 -7.57
CA ARG A 120 -5.58 -1.57 -7.23
C ARG A 120 -6.18 -0.17 -7.09
N GLU A 121 -7.01 0.23 -8.05
CA GLU A 121 -7.63 1.54 -8.08
C GLU A 121 -8.59 1.76 -6.90
N THR A 122 -9.42 0.77 -6.59
CA THR A 122 -10.34 0.81 -5.43
C THR A 122 -9.58 1.06 -4.14
N PHE A 123 -8.47 0.36 -3.94
CA PHE A 123 -7.64 0.49 -2.75
C PHE A 123 -6.83 1.77 -2.70
N ARG A 124 -6.30 2.26 -3.83
CA ARG A 124 -5.68 3.59 -3.92
C ARG A 124 -6.63 4.70 -3.51
N ARG A 125 -7.90 4.64 -3.93
CA ARG A 125 -8.94 5.60 -3.52
C ARG A 125 -9.25 5.51 -2.03
N LYS A 126 -9.34 4.31 -1.46
CA LYS A 126 -9.50 4.12 0.01
C LYS A 126 -8.30 4.68 0.79
N ALA A 127 -7.08 4.41 0.34
CA ALA A 127 -5.85 4.93 0.91
C ALA A 127 -5.84 6.46 0.89
N PHE A 128 -6.19 7.08 -0.25
CA PHE A 128 -6.33 8.52 -0.39
C PHE A 128 -7.32 9.10 0.63
N ILE A 129 -8.53 8.54 0.73
CA ILE A 129 -9.55 8.98 1.70
C ILE A 129 -9.08 8.82 3.15
N ARG A 130 -8.39 7.72 3.48
CA ARG A 130 -7.77 7.53 4.79
C ARG A 130 -6.75 8.63 5.11
N ARG A 131 -5.84 8.93 4.19
CA ARG A 131 -4.81 9.96 4.39
C ARG A 131 -5.42 11.36 4.48
N GLN A 132 -6.49 11.63 3.72
CA GLN A 132 -7.28 12.86 3.85
C GLN A 132 -7.88 13.00 5.25
N GLU A 133 -8.46 11.94 5.81
CA GLU A 133 -9.01 11.98 7.17
C GLU A 133 -7.94 12.28 8.22
N ILE A 134 -6.77 11.63 8.14
CA ILE A 134 -5.66 11.83 9.09
C ILE A 134 -5.20 13.30 9.07
N LEU A 135 -5.05 13.88 7.87
CA LEU A 135 -4.70 15.29 7.70
C LEU A 135 -5.80 16.19 8.29
N CYS A 136 -7.06 15.95 7.94
CA CYS A 136 -8.19 16.74 8.44
C CYS A 136 -8.29 16.66 9.96
N ARG A 137 -8.12 15.47 10.55
CA ARG A 137 -8.09 15.27 12.00
C ARG A 137 -7.00 16.11 12.67
N THR A 138 -5.81 16.16 12.06
CA THR A 138 -4.69 17.00 12.54
C THR A 138 -5.03 18.48 12.48
N LEU A 139 -5.68 18.94 11.42
CA LEU A 139 -6.12 20.33 11.28
C LEU A 139 -7.25 20.71 12.26
N LEU A 140 -8.23 19.82 12.44
CA LEU A 140 -9.30 19.99 13.44
C LEU A 140 -8.73 20.07 14.86
N ALA A 141 -7.75 19.22 15.19
CA ALA A 141 -7.07 19.25 16.49
C ALA A 141 -6.28 20.56 16.71
N ARG A 142 -5.89 21.25 15.63
CA ARG A 142 -5.26 22.58 15.66
C ARG A 142 -6.26 23.74 15.64
N GLY A 143 -7.56 23.46 15.81
CA GLY A 143 -8.61 24.47 15.95
C GLY A 143 -9.34 24.83 14.66
N LYS A 144 -9.06 24.18 13.53
CA LYS A 144 -9.87 24.36 12.32
C LYS A 144 -11.28 23.80 12.51
N SER A 145 -12.25 24.43 11.87
CA SER A 145 -13.63 23.95 11.77
C SER A 145 -13.86 23.19 10.46
N PRO A 146 -14.84 22.27 10.40
CA PRO A 146 -15.24 21.63 9.15
C PRO A 146 -15.59 22.64 8.04
N ARG A 147 -16.19 23.77 8.41
CA ARG A 147 -16.49 24.86 7.46
C ARG A 147 -15.23 25.46 6.87
N GLU A 148 -14.21 25.75 7.68
CA GLU A 148 -12.93 26.23 7.15
C GLU A 148 -12.28 25.20 6.23
N LEU A 149 -12.27 23.92 6.61
CA LEU A 149 -11.69 22.86 5.76
C LEU A 149 -12.35 22.77 4.38
N ALA A 150 -13.64 23.12 4.27
CA ALA A 150 -14.39 23.14 3.01
C ALA A 150 -13.86 24.16 2.00
N HIS A 151 -13.37 25.30 2.51
CA HIS A 151 -12.92 26.44 1.70
C HIS A 151 -11.40 26.51 1.58
N MET A 152 -10.67 25.67 2.33
CA MET A 152 -9.22 25.60 2.25
C MET A 152 -8.74 24.99 0.93
N CYS A 153 -7.67 25.56 0.41
CA CYS A 153 -6.87 25.02 -0.67
C CYS A 153 -5.58 24.39 -0.14
N LEU A 154 -4.92 23.57 -0.98
CA LEU A 154 -3.67 22.89 -0.61
C LEU A 154 -2.57 23.86 -0.13
N GLY A 155 -2.46 25.03 -0.75
CA GLY A 155 -1.46 26.05 -0.43
C GLY A 155 -1.64 26.72 0.93
N GLU A 156 -2.82 26.58 1.54
CA GLU A 156 -3.13 27.14 2.86
C GLU A 156 -2.83 26.17 4.01
N VAL A 157 -2.50 24.91 3.69
CA VAL A 157 -2.17 23.90 4.70
C VAL A 157 -0.71 24.06 5.12
N PRO A 158 -0.41 24.27 6.42
CA PRO A 158 0.96 24.33 6.90
C PRO A 158 1.71 23.02 6.61
N PRO A 159 3.00 23.04 6.23
CA PRO A 159 3.79 21.84 6.02
C PRO A 159 3.76 20.91 7.23
N CYS A 160 3.40 19.65 7.01
CA CYS A 160 3.46 18.59 8.01
C CYS A 160 3.56 17.21 7.33
N PRO A 161 4.01 16.17 8.06
CA PRO A 161 4.14 14.82 7.50
C PRO A 161 2.83 14.28 6.90
N GLU A 162 1.69 14.59 7.51
CA GLU A 162 0.38 14.14 7.01
C GLU A 162 0.05 14.77 5.65
N LEU A 163 0.44 16.02 5.43
CA LEU A 163 0.24 16.70 4.15
C LEU A 163 1.11 16.05 3.06
N GLU A 164 2.37 15.74 3.36
CA GLU A 164 3.27 15.09 2.40
C GLU A 164 2.72 13.75 1.91
N VAL A 165 2.25 12.90 2.84
CA VAL A 165 1.66 11.59 2.51
C VAL A 165 0.32 11.76 1.78
N TYR A 166 -0.50 12.73 2.17
CA TYR A 166 -1.75 13.04 1.46
C TYR A 166 -1.48 13.45 0.00
N LEU A 167 -0.52 14.35 -0.23
CA LEU A 167 -0.11 14.78 -1.58
C LEU A 167 0.49 13.64 -2.40
N GLN A 168 1.20 12.70 -1.76
CA GLN A 168 1.68 11.49 -2.43
C GLN A 168 0.51 10.66 -2.97
N ARG A 169 -0.51 10.37 -2.15
CA ARG A 169 -1.70 9.61 -2.59
C ARG A 169 -2.51 10.34 -3.66
N ARG A 170 -2.61 11.65 -3.52
CA ARG A 170 -3.28 12.52 -4.51
C ARG A 170 -2.58 12.45 -5.88
N ARG A 171 -1.24 12.46 -5.89
CA ARG A 171 -0.43 12.29 -7.11
C ARG A 171 -0.63 10.93 -7.77
N GLU A 172 -0.69 9.86 -6.98
CA GLU A 172 -0.88 8.49 -7.48
C GLU A 172 -2.23 8.31 -8.21
N LEU A 173 -3.24 9.10 -7.84
CA LEU A 173 -4.55 9.14 -8.49
C LEU A 173 -4.64 10.18 -9.64
N GLY A 174 -3.54 10.91 -9.91
CA GLY A 174 -3.52 11.95 -10.94
C GLY A 174 -4.35 13.20 -10.61
N PHE A 175 -4.71 13.41 -9.34
CA PHE A 175 -5.48 14.56 -8.93
C PHE A 175 -4.61 15.83 -8.85
N ASP A 176 -5.24 16.99 -9.06
CA ASP A 176 -4.57 18.28 -9.08
C ASP A 176 -3.85 18.58 -7.75
N LEU A 177 -2.59 19.00 -7.84
CA LEU A 177 -1.71 19.35 -6.71
C LEU A 177 -1.43 20.85 -6.64
N SER A 178 -2.11 21.67 -7.45
CA SER A 178 -1.92 23.12 -7.45
C SER A 178 -2.18 23.71 -6.05
N PRO A 179 -1.47 24.78 -5.64
CA PRO A 179 -1.73 25.44 -4.36
C PRO A 179 -3.17 25.94 -4.21
N THR A 180 -3.85 26.22 -5.32
CA THR A 180 -5.25 26.66 -5.39
C THR A 180 -6.25 25.50 -5.45
N SER A 181 -5.77 24.25 -5.48
CA SER A 181 -6.64 23.08 -5.54
C SER A 181 -7.37 22.88 -4.21
N PRO A 182 -8.67 22.52 -4.21
CA PRO A 182 -9.41 22.28 -2.98
C PRO A 182 -8.75 21.21 -2.10
N LEU A 183 -8.73 21.44 -0.79
CA LEU A 183 -8.17 20.51 0.19
C LEU A 183 -8.95 19.19 0.22
N LEU A 184 -10.27 19.26 0.15
CA LEU A 184 -11.14 18.09 0.26
C LEU A 184 -11.63 17.65 -1.12
N LEU A 185 -11.21 16.46 -1.53
CA LEU A 185 -11.78 15.79 -2.70
C LEU A 185 -12.55 14.54 -2.29
N SER A 186 -13.50 14.16 -3.14
CA SER A 186 -14.15 12.86 -3.13
C SER A 186 -13.16 11.78 -3.54
N ALA A 187 -13.54 10.50 -3.37
CA ALA A 187 -12.78 9.40 -3.92
C ALA A 187 -12.64 9.51 -5.45
N GLY A 188 -13.59 10.17 -6.12
CA GLY A 188 -13.63 10.47 -7.56
C GLY A 188 -12.67 11.58 -8.01
N GLY A 189 -12.26 12.46 -7.10
CA GLY A 189 -11.48 13.66 -7.40
C GLY A 189 -12.29 14.95 -7.42
N ASP A 190 -13.60 14.88 -7.18
CA ASP A 190 -14.48 16.07 -7.16
C ASP A 190 -14.34 16.84 -5.84
N PRO A 191 -14.36 18.18 -5.86
CA PRO A 191 -14.37 18.98 -4.63
C PRO A 191 -15.57 18.65 -3.74
N ILE A 192 -15.33 18.53 -2.43
CA ILE A 192 -16.41 18.30 -1.46
C ILE A 192 -17.11 19.65 -1.13
N PRO A 193 -18.42 19.79 -1.39
CA PRO A 193 -19.15 21.02 -1.05
C PRO A 193 -19.30 21.18 0.47
N GLU A 194 -19.36 22.42 0.97
CA GLU A 194 -19.45 22.74 2.41
C GLU A 194 -20.52 21.92 3.14
N ALA A 195 -21.72 21.81 2.55
CA ALA A 195 -22.84 21.07 3.13
C ALA A 195 -22.56 19.57 3.33
N ALA A 196 -21.64 18.98 2.56
CA ALA A 196 -21.30 17.56 2.61
C ALA A 196 -20.05 17.25 3.45
N VAL A 197 -19.30 18.26 3.90
CA VAL A 197 -18.01 18.05 4.58
C VAL A 197 -18.14 17.20 5.84
N VAL A 198 -19.15 17.45 6.67
CA VAL A 198 -19.35 16.69 7.91
C VAL A 198 -19.63 15.22 7.62
N GLU A 199 -20.45 14.94 6.61
CA GLU A 199 -20.74 13.57 6.19
C GLU A 199 -19.50 12.89 5.58
N HIS A 200 -18.77 13.61 4.73
CA HIS A 200 -17.52 13.15 4.13
C HIS A 200 -16.50 12.75 5.19
N LEU A 201 -16.24 13.62 6.18
CA LEU A 201 -15.31 13.33 7.28
C LEU A 201 -15.74 12.13 8.12
N ARG A 202 -17.05 11.94 8.34
CA ARG A 202 -17.57 10.73 9.02
C ARG A 202 -17.30 9.47 8.22
N LYS A 203 -17.57 9.47 6.90
CA LYS A 203 -17.28 8.32 6.02
C LYS A 203 -15.78 8.03 5.96
N ALA A 204 -14.96 9.06 5.81
CA ALA A 204 -13.51 8.94 5.78
C ALA A 204 -12.94 8.38 7.10
N ARG A 205 -13.55 8.75 8.24
CA ARG A 205 -13.19 8.19 9.55
C ARG A 205 -13.51 6.70 9.63
N LEU A 206 -14.67 6.27 9.12
CA LEU A 206 -15.04 4.85 9.07
C LEU A 206 -14.05 4.05 8.20
N THR A 207 -13.67 4.59 7.03
CA THR A 207 -12.64 4.00 6.19
C THR A 207 -11.33 3.84 6.96
N ARG A 208 -10.84 4.89 7.63
CA ARG A 208 -9.61 4.81 8.42
C ARG A 208 -9.70 3.75 9.52
N ILE A 209 -10.78 3.75 10.30
CA ILE A 209 -10.96 2.79 11.42
C ILE A 209 -10.98 1.35 10.90
N SER A 210 -11.67 1.09 9.78
CA SER A 210 -11.69 -0.24 9.17
C SER A 210 -10.29 -0.70 8.77
N LEU A 211 -9.51 0.18 8.13
CA LEU A 211 -8.15 -0.13 7.68
C LEU A 211 -7.19 -0.35 8.86
N GLU A 212 -7.27 0.49 9.90
CA GLU A 212 -6.48 0.32 11.13
C GLU A 212 -6.82 -0.97 11.86
N GLY A 213 -8.11 -1.34 11.95
CA GLY A 213 -8.56 -2.58 12.56
C GLY A 213 -8.03 -3.81 11.81
N ASN A 214 -8.17 -3.82 10.48
CA ASN A 214 -7.65 -4.91 9.65
C ASN A 214 -6.12 -5.00 9.75
N GLY A 215 -5.42 -3.87 9.83
CA GLY A 215 -3.96 -3.83 9.97
C GLY A 215 -3.47 -4.34 11.31
N ALA A 216 -4.15 -4.01 12.40
CA ALA A 216 -3.85 -4.53 13.73
C ALA A 216 -4.04 -6.05 13.78
N LEU A 217 -5.19 -6.55 13.29
CA LEU A 217 -5.48 -7.98 13.22
C LEU A 217 -4.45 -8.73 12.35
N CYS A 218 -4.12 -8.16 11.19
CA CYS A 218 -3.09 -8.69 10.29
C CYS A 218 -1.74 -8.85 11.01
N SER A 219 -1.29 -7.80 11.70
CA SER A 219 -0.02 -7.81 12.43
C SER A 219 -0.01 -8.84 13.57
N ASP A 220 -1.11 -8.95 14.31
CA ASP A 220 -1.26 -9.92 15.40
C ASP A 220 -1.26 -11.37 14.88
N LEU A 221 -1.96 -11.64 13.78
CA LEU A 221 -1.97 -12.96 13.14
C LEU A 221 -0.59 -13.34 12.60
N LEU A 222 0.14 -12.40 11.98
CA LEU A 222 1.51 -12.63 11.54
C LEU A 222 2.42 -13.00 12.72
N ALA A 223 2.32 -12.25 13.82
CA ALA A 223 3.11 -12.49 15.02
C ALA A 223 2.76 -13.82 15.69
N ALA A 224 1.49 -14.20 15.73
CA ALA A 224 1.04 -15.50 16.24
C ALA A 224 1.56 -16.66 15.38
N ARG A 225 1.62 -16.47 14.06
CA ARG A 225 2.02 -17.50 13.10
C ARG A 225 3.53 -17.73 13.04
N TYR A 226 4.33 -16.67 13.09
CA TYR A 226 5.78 -16.76 12.86
C TYR A 226 6.64 -16.33 14.06
N GLY A 227 6.01 -15.93 15.17
CA GLY A 227 6.68 -15.29 16.30
C GLY A 227 7.00 -13.82 16.01
N ARG A 228 7.20 -13.03 17.07
CA ARG A 228 7.71 -11.66 16.93
C ARG A 228 9.18 -11.71 16.54
N LYS A 229 9.53 -11.22 15.36
CA LYS A 229 10.93 -10.83 15.09
C LYS A 229 11.25 -9.64 16.01
N GLU A 230 12.24 -9.79 16.88
CA GLU A 230 12.84 -8.64 17.55
C GLU A 230 13.27 -7.66 16.47
N LYS A 231 12.83 -6.39 16.56
CA LYS A 231 13.35 -5.34 15.70
C LYS A 231 14.85 -5.28 15.97
N SER A 232 15.67 -5.72 15.01
CA SER A 232 17.11 -5.50 15.07
C SER A 232 17.31 -3.99 15.13
N SER A 233 17.65 -3.52 16.34
CA SER A 233 18.07 -2.16 16.60
C SER A 233 19.33 -1.89 15.77
N ALA A 234 19.18 -1.08 14.73
CA ALA A 234 20.29 -0.37 14.11
C ALA A 234 20.37 1.03 14.71
#